data_AF-A0AAD3H8R1-F1
#
_entry.id   AF-A0AAD3H8R1-F1
#
_cell.length_a   1.000
_cell.length_b   1.000
_cell.length_c   1.000
_cell.angle_alpha   90.00
_cell.angle_beta   90.00
_cell.angle_gamma   90.00
#
_symmetry.space_group_name_H-M   'P 1'
#
loop_
_entity.id
_entity.type
_entity.pdbx_description
1 polymer ?
#
loop_
_entity_poly.entity_id
_entity_poly.type
_entity_poly.pdbx_seq_one_letter_code
_entity_poly.pdbx_strand_id
1 'polypeptide(L)'
;MRHINRLAITLLSYCSHYFHAINAASYPNDPSTAIPSIFSGMSNHFTQYCAPFGIPIFAVSGFDQVKFKHACNVMAQFIDNNQDGCADDIDVVKSIRESKAGMGLMINESSTNFYTNDFHGQPLFLDETRPECSGSSETASCRDAALEEIIHVITQFGVSRVYNSDFGECYNGNGSNRSTLQVQMDMARGGHFTTVPSAYPTSAYYTYDDQTCDYECMVAEFIYWGITSMLGGQEANRDDISNEWKLPTASEINSSLPQFYNLLRDNVTSMKLMSPIGVLPGSGRQSTGATATYNPSSQTCPNGCALDGAGCGVLGGSNNVCTYSQTPTPPSPTPPSPSLSPITPSPPTSLIPSPTPPTGDINGEEACENHGYSQSTCLSIGINNDCCQWDEGECWSAIGQNVCQTESAPPVPSPTSVSPDDSCQDVASRFSYGNKMKTCKFISWKTNVRCDKHGSAGSRNCPVTCKNGCKCFDTSDAFSLSNGKQRTCRWAANANTFKRCKKNVVRSNCPITCGVC
;
A
#
# COMPACT_ATOMS: atom_id res chain seq x y z
N MET A 1 70.23 -53.42 -1.05
CA MET A 1 69.44 -52.56 -0.14
C MET A 1 68.04 -53.13 -0.04
N ARG A 2 67.64 -53.51 1.20
CA ARG A 2 66.27 -53.74 1.75
C ARG A 2 65.39 -54.79 1.03
N HIS A 3 65.13 -56.01 1.55
CA HIS A 3 64.34 -56.41 2.74
C HIS A 3 62.98 -55.67 2.84
N ILE A 4 61.81 -56.24 3.17
CA ILE A 4 61.33 -57.57 3.61
C ILE A 4 59.77 -57.50 3.68
N ASN A 5 59.10 -58.63 3.44
CA ASN A 5 57.83 -59.16 3.99
C ASN A 5 56.46 -58.42 4.04
N ARG A 6 55.49 -59.14 3.45
CA ARG A 6 54.25 -59.77 3.99
C ARG A 6 53.01 -58.93 4.41
N LEU A 7 51.91 -59.32 3.74
CA LEU A 7 50.52 -59.56 4.18
C LEU A 7 49.73 -58.42 4.86
N ALA A 8 48.63 -58.01 4.23
CA ALA A 8 47.26 -58.20 4.76
C ALA A 8 46.21 -57.88 3.68
N ILE A 9 45.24 -58.78 3.52
CA ILE A 9 44.00 -58.57 2.78
C ILE A 9 43.11 -57.64 3.61
N THR A 10 42.61 -56.56 3.01
CA THR A 10 41.45 -55.83 3.54
C THR A 10 40.64 -55.27 2.38
N LEU A 11 39.41 -55.77 2.25
CA LEU A 11 38.33 -55.19 1.45
C LEU A 11 37.98 -53.80 1.99
N LEU A 12 38.04 -52.78 1.14
CA LEU A 12 37.33 -51.49 1.26
C LEU A 12 37.13 -51.03 -0.18
N SER A 13 36.03 -51.44 -0.81
CA SER A 13 34.83 -50.63 -0.98
C SER A 13 35.13 -49.29 -1.64
N TYR A 14 34.72 -49.20 -2.91
CA TYR A 14 34.58 -47.99 -3.70
C TYR A 14 34.14 -46.81 -2.81
N CYS A 15 35.00 -45.82 -2.63
CA CYS A 15 34.58 -44.49 -2.27
C CYS A 15 34.78 -43.64 -3.52
N SER A 16 33.81 -43.75 -4.43
CA SER A 16 33.59 -42.72 -5.44
C SER A 16 33.56 -41.39 -4.71
N HIS A 17 34.40 -40.46 -5.16
CA HIS A 17 34.27 -39.05 -4.81
C HIS A 17 32.94 -38.52 -5.35
N TYR A 18 31.84 -38.86 -4.66
CA TYR A 18 30.67 -38.02 -4.61
C TYR A 18 31.01 -36.93 -3.60
N PHE A 19 31.69 -35.89 -4.08
CA PHE A 19 31.30 -34.55 -3.66
C PHE A 19 29.79 -34.51 -3.91
N HIS A 20 29.00 -34.70 -2.84
CA HIS A 20 27.66 -34.16 -2.85
C HIS A 20 27.88 -32.67 -3.03
N ALA A 21 27.70 -32.22 -4.27
CA ALA A 21 27.25 -30.87 -4.49
C ALA A 21 26.13 -30.69 -3.46
N ILE A 22 26.39 -29.82 -2.49
CA ILE A 22 25.35 -29.16 -1.73
C ILE A 22 24.37 -28.73 -2.81
N ASN A 23 23.26 -29.45 -2.96
CA ASN A 23 22.20 -29.04 -3.86
C ASN A 23 21.83 -27.67 -3.32
N ALA A 24 22.29 -26.62 -3.98
CA ALA A 24 21.83 -25.28 -3.73
C ALA A 24 20.31 -25.39 -3.84
N ALA A 25 19.59 -25.07 -2.77
CA ALA A 25 18.15 -25.07 -2.79
C ALA A 25 17.71 -24.33 -4.05
N SER A 26 17.09 -25.04 -4.99
CA SER A 26 16.56 -24.43 -6.20
C SER A 26 15.18 -23.95 -5.82
N TYR A 27 15.11 -22.91 -4.99
CA TYR A 27 13.82 -22.30 -4.70
C TYR A 27 13.20 -21.91 -6.06
N PRO A 28 11.95 -22.31 -6.36
CA PRO A 28 11.00 -23.03 -5.50
C PRO A 28 10.78 -24.52 -5.82
N ASN A 29 11.58 -25.14 -6.67
CA ASN A 29 11.46 -26.57 -6.98
C ASN A 29 11.85 -27.47 -5.79
N ASP A 30 12.82 -27.05 -4.99
CA ASP A 30 13.19 -27.67 -3.71
C ASP A 30 13.50 -26.59 -2.67
N PRO A 31 12.44 -25.97 -2.10
CA PRO A 31 12.60 -24.84 -1.19
C PRO A 31 12.97 -25.28 0.23
N SER A 32 13.04 -26.59 0.48
CA SER A 32 13.36 -27.13 1.80
C SER A 32 14.85 -26.94 2.10
N THR A 33 15.14 -26.18 3.16
CA THR A 33 16.50 -25.95 3.65
C THR A 33 16.62 -26.36 5.11
N ALA A 34 17.85 -26.49 5.60
CA ALA A 34 18.08 -26.70 7.03
C ALA A 34 17.58 -25.49 7.84
N ILE A 35 16.98 -25.75 9.00
CA ILE A 35 16.53 -24.70 9.93
C ILE A 35 17.76 -23.92 10.45
N PRO A 36 17.83 -22.59 10.27
CA PRO A 36 18.95 -21.79 10.74
C PRO A 36 19.07 -21.80 12.27
N SER A 37 20.29 -21.60 12.79
CA SER A 37 20.58 -21.68 14.24
C SER A 37 19.78 -20.69 15.10
N ILE A 38 19.41 -19.53 14.53
CA ILE A 38 18.55 -18.53 15.19
C ILE A 38 17.15 -19.09 15.52
N PHE A 39 16.72 -20.14 14.82
CA PHE A 39 15.50 -20.88 15.05
C PHE A 39 15.75 -22.31 15.54
N SER A 40 16.89 -22.57 16.19
CA SER A 40 17.24 -23.90 16.69
C SER A 40 16.19 -24.51 17.64
N GLY A 41 15.42 -23.67 18.35
CA GLY A 41 14.29 -24.11 19.18
C GLY A 41 13.14 -24.73 18.36
N MET A 42 13.02 -24.40 17.08
CA MET A 42 12.00 -24.91 16.17
C MET A 42 12.34 -26.32 15.65
N SER A 43 13.62 -26.68 15.60
CA SER A 43 14.08 -27.94 15.00
C SER A 43 13.56 -29.22 15.67
N ASN A 44 13.06 -29.13 16.91
CA ASN A 44 12.45 -30.26 17.61
C ASN A 44 10.99 -30.52 17.21
N HIS A 45 10.34 -29.53 16.60
CA HIS A 45 8.92 -29.55 16.27
C HIS A 45 8.69 -29.62 14.76
N PHE A 46 9.64 -29.10 13.98
CA PHE A 46 9.52 -28.90 12.55
C PHE A 46 10.56 -29.68 11.76
N THR A 47 10.14 -30.28 10.65
CA THR A 47 11.00 -31.11 9.79
C THR A 47 11.19 -30.52 8.39
N GLN A 48 10.36 -29.56 8.00
CA GLN A 48 10.46 -28.83 6.74
C GLN A 48 10.60 -27.33 7.02
N TYR A 49 11.40 -26.64 6.22
CA TYR A 49 11.63 -25.21 6.36
C TYR A 49 11.94 -24.56 5.01
N CYS A 50 11.30 -23.45 4.70
CA CYS A 50 11.63 -22.59 3.58
C CYS A 50 11.63 -21.13 4.04
N ALA A 51 12.27 -20.25 3.27
CA ALA A 51 12.34 -18.84 3.62
C ALA A 51 12.39 -17.91 2.40
N PRO A 52 11.30 -17.79 1.62
CA PRO A 52 11.24 -16.78 0.55
C PRO A 52 11.52 -15.39 1.13
N PHE A 53 12.46 -14.67 0.53
CA PHE A 53 12.93 -13.36 0.99
C PHE A 53 13.45 -13.35 2.44
N GLY A 54 13.78 -14.53 2.98
CA GLY A 54 14.19 -14.70 4.37
C GLY A 54 13.05 -14.68 5.40
N ILE A 55 11.78 -14.79 4.98
CA ILE A 55 10.60 -14.91 5.86
C ILE A 55 10.37 -16.38 6.20
N PRO A 56 10.49 -16.81 7.46
CA PRO A 56 10.47 -18.23 7.83
C PRO A 56 9.09 -18.89 7.69
N ILE A 57 9.06 -20.08 7.09
CA ILE A 57 7.91 -20.98 7.05
C ILE A 57 8.38 -22.34 7.53
N PHE A 58 7.74 -22.87 8.57
CA PHE A 58 8.07 -24.18 9.14
C PHE A 58 6.90 -25.14 8.99
N ALA A 59 7.14 -26.40 8.65
CA ALA A 59 6.09 -27.44 8.64
C ALA A 59 6.44 -28.64 9.51
N VAL A 60 5.45 -29.12 10.28
CA VAL A 60 5.62 -30.27 11.15
C VAL A 60 5.84 -31.55 10.35
N SER A 61 6.34 -32.58 11.03
CA SER A 61 6.46 -33.91 10.43
C SER A 61 5.10 -34.42 9.94
N GLY A 62 5.06 -34.92 8.70
CA GLY A 62 3.84 -35.42 8.07
C GLY A 62 3.00 -34.36 7.35
N PHE A 63 3.37 -33.07 7.40
CA PHE A 63 2.75 -32.07 6.54
C PHE A 63 3.07 -32.36 5.06
N ASP A 64 2.06 -32.31 4.21
CA ASP A 64 2.20 -32.67 2.79
C ASP A 64 3.19 -31.77 2.05
N GLN A 65 4.09 -32.37 1.26
CA GLN A 65 5.17 -31.63 0.60
C GLN A 65 4.67 -30.68 -0.50
N VAL A 66 3.59 -31.04 -1.20
CA VAL A 66 3.01 -30.17 -2.25
C VAL A 66 2.38 -28.95 -1.60
N LYS A 67 1.62 -29.15 -0.52
CA LYS A 67 1.01 -28.07 0.27
C LYS A 67 2.06 -27.18 0.95
N PHE A 68 3.16 -27.75 1.45
CA PHE A 68 4.28 -26.98 1.98
C PHE A 68 4.90 -26.06 0.92
N LYS A 69 5.21 -26.60 -0.27
CA LYS A 69 5.75 -25.81 -1.39
C LYS A 69 4.76 -24.72 -1.83
N HIS A 70 3.47 -25.03 -1.84
CA HIS A 70 2.41 -24.08 -2.13
C HIS A 70 2.44 -22.87 -1.19
N ALA A 71 2.46 -23.10 0.13
CA ALA A 71 2.58 -22.02 1.11
C ALA A 71 3.87 -21.18 0.91
N CYS A 72 5.01 -21.83 0.61
CA CYS A 72 6.24 -21.11 0.27
C CYS A 72 6.06 -20.19 -0.95
N ASN A 73 5.39 -20.66 -1.99
CA ASN A 73 5.17 -19.90 -3.23
C ASN A 73 4.16 -18.78 -3.06
N VAL A 74 3.10 -18.97 -2.26
CA VAL A 74 2.10 -17.93 -1.99
C VAL A 74 2.75 -16.76 -1.25
N MET A 75 3.59 -17.03 -0.24
CA MET A 75 4.38 -15.99 0.44
C MET A 75 5.27 -15.22 -0.54
N ALA A 76 6.00 -15.91 -1.41
CA ALA A 76 6.84 -15.24 -2.40
C ALA A 76 6.03 -14.37 -3.37
N GLN A 77 4.91 -14.86 -3.89
CA GLN A 77 4.05 -14.12 -4.84
C GLN A 77 3.33 -12.93 -4.20
N PHE A 78 3.08 -12.93 -2.89
CA PHE A 78 2.56 -11.72 -2.24
C PHE A 78 3.65 -10.68 -2.01
N ILE A 79 4.87 -11.10 -1.64
CA ILE A 79 6.00 -10.18 -1.41
C ILE A 79 6.55 -9.59 -2.72
N ASP A 80 6.50 -10.38 -3.79
CA ASP A 80 6.89 -10.03 -5.16
C ASP A 80 5.66 -10.19 -6.06
N ASN A 81 4.74 -9.25 -5.89
CA ASN A 81 3.41 -9.29 -6.47
C ASN A 81 3.41 -8.96 -7.97
N ASN A 82 4.42 -8.23 -8.42
CA ASN A 82 4.68 -7.99 -9.84
C ASN A 82 5.46 -9.14 -10.53
N GLN A 83 5.98 -10.11 -9.76
CA GLN A 83 6.71 -11.31 -10.20
C GLN A 83 8.02 -11.04 -10.95
N ASP A 84 8.74 -9.97 -10.60
CA ASP A 84 10.01 -9.58 -11.23
C ASP A 84 11.26 -10.21 -10.60
N GLY A 85 11.10 -10.89 -9.45
CA GLY A 85 12.17 -11.55 -8.69
C GLY A 85 12.70 -10.73 -7.50
N CYS A 86 12.20 -9.52 -7.30
CA CYS A 86 12.51 -8.64 -6.19
C CYS A 86 11.28 -8.46 -5.28
N ALA A 87 11.50 -8.31 -3.98
CA ALA A 87 10.41 -7.86 -3.11
C ALA A 87 9.95 -6.46 -3.52
N ASP A 88 8.64 -6.27 -3.66
CA ASP A 88 8.06 -4.99 -4.04
C ASP A 88 8.33 -3.92 -2.97
N ASP A 89 8.18 -4.29 -1.70
CA ASP A 89 8.42 -3.43 -0.54
C ASP A 89 9.48 -4.03 0.41
N ILE A 90 10.72 -3.57 0.26
CA ILE A 90 11.86 -4.03 1.04
C ILE A 90 11.68 -3.73 2.54
N ASP A 91 11.07 -2.61 2.90
CA ASP A 91 10.93 -2.21 4.30
C ASP A 91 9.87 -3.04 5.02
N VAL A 92 8.82 -3.47 4.30
CA VAL A 92 7.86 -4.48 4.77
C VAL A 92 8.58 -5.80 5.07
N VAL A 93 9.41 -6.31 4.14
CA VAL A 93 10.17 -7.55 4.37
C VAL A 93 11.12 -7.42 5.57
N LYS A 94 11.86 -6.31 5.67
CA LYS A 94 12.74 -6.06 6.83
C LYS A 94 11.96 -6.12 8.13
N SER A 95 10.81 -5.46 8.20
CA SER A 95 9.96 -5.43 9.39
C SER A 95 9.50 -6.83 9.82
N ILE A 96 9.08 -7.68 8.87
CA ILE A 96 8.68 -9.06 9.14
C ILE A 96 9.86 -9.87 9.71
N ARG A 97 11.05 -9.73 9.09
CA ARG A 97 12.28 -10.46 9.50
C ARG A 97 12.81 -10.01 10.85
N GLU A 98 12.81 -8.71 11.13
CA GLU A 98 13.16 -8.17 12.45
C GLU A 98 12.20 -8.66 13.53
N SER A 99 10.93 -8.86 13.18
CA SER A 99 9.92 -9.39 14.09
C SER A 99 10.02 -10.91 14.28
N LYS A 100 10.89 -11.62 13.56
CA LYS A 100 10.91 -13.09 13.53
C LYS A 100 9.51 -13.68 13.29
N ALA A 101 8.75 -13.05 12.39
CA ALA A 101 7.40 -13.47 12.06
C ALA A 101 7.36 -14.35 10.81
N GLY A 102 6.39 -15.25 10.72
CA GLY A 102 6.30 -16.20 9.63
C GLY A 102 5.16 -17.21 9.79
N MET A 103 5.25 -18.34 9.11
CA MET A 103 4.20 -19.38 9.13
C MET A 103 4.63 -20.61 9.94
N GLY A 104 3.67 -21.21 10.66
CA GLY A 104 3.76 -22.54 11.24
C GLY A 104 2.71 -23.47 10.64
N LEU A 105 3.11 -24.36 9.73
CA LEU A 105 2.21 -25.27 9.03
C LEU A 105 1.95 -26.53 9.87
N MET A 106 0.68 -26.75 10.20
CA MET A 106 0.20 -27.70 11.20
C MET A 106 -0.72 -28.75 10.60
N ILE A 107 -0.85 -29.90 11.26
CA ILE A 107 -1.84 -30.91 10.81
C ILE A 107 -3.27 -30.44 11.13
N ASN A 108 -3.46 -29.79 12.28
CA ASN A 108 -4.75 -29.26 12.75
C ASN A 108 -4.55 -28.30 13.94
N GLU A 109 -5.64 -27.65 14.36
CA GLU A 109 -5.67 -26.67 15.46
C GLU A 109 -5.14 -27.18 16.81
N SER A 110 -5.21 -28.49 17.07
CA SER A 110 -4.77 -29.06 18.35
C SER A 110 -3.24 -29.05 18.54
N SER A 111 -2.49 -28.67 17.51
CA SER A 111 -1.02 -28.73 17.45
C SER A 111 -0.32 -27.36 17.51
N THR A 112 -0.96 -26.31 18.04
CA THR A 112 -0.44 -24.92 18.04
C THR A 112 0.55 -24.55 19.17
N ASN A 113 0.86 -25.47 20.09
CA ASN A 113 1.67 -25.18 21.29
C ASN A 113 3.21 -25.07 21.07
N PHE A 114 3.66 -24.68 19.87
CA PHE A 114 5.10 -24.60 19.54
C PHE A 114 5.64 -23.17 19.46
N TYR A 115 4.79 -22.14 19.61
CA TYR A 115 5.25 -20.76 19.60
C TYR A 115 6.20 -20.50 20.76
N THR A 116 7.45 -20.25 20.41
CA THR A 116 8.43 -19.77 21.37
C THR A 116 8.30 -18.26 21.49
N ASN A 117 8.80 -17.66 22.57
CA ASN A 117 8.92 -16.20 22.66
C ASN A 117 9.78 -15.59 21.54
N ASP A 118 10.48 -16.43 20.77
CA ASP A 118 11.39 -16.05 19.68
C ASP A 118 10.77 -16.18 18.28
N PHE A 119 9.52 -16.65 18.14
CA PHE A 119 8.87 -16.79 16.84
C PHE A 119 7.40 -16.40 16.90
N HIS A 120 7.03 -15.42 16.09
CA HIS A 120 5.64 -15.00 15.92
C HIS A 120 5.05 -15.70 14.69
N GLY A 121 4.52 -16.90 14.89
CA GLY A 121 3.99 -17.69 13.78
C GLY A 121 2.48 -17.54 13.63
N GLN A 122 2.03 -17.39 12.40
CA GLN A 122 0.65 -17.63 12.00
C GLN A 122 0.46 -19.12 11.69
N PRO A 123 -0.51 -19.81 12.30
CA PRO A 123 -0.81 -21.19 11.94
C PRO A 123 -1.44 -21.27 10.54
N LEU A 124 -1.17 -22.34 9.82
CA LEU A 124 -1.92 -22.74 8.63
C LEU A 124 -2.07 -24.26 8.64
N PHE A 125 -3.29 -24.76 8.54
CA PHE A 125 -3.62 -26.17 8.71
C PHE A 125 -3.60 -26.96 7.39
N LEU A 126 -3.34 -28.26 7.52
CA LEU A 126 -3.15 -29.15 6.38
C LEU A 126 -4.42 -29.29 5.53
N ASP A 127 -5.58 -29.33 6.15
CA ASP A 127 -6.88 -29.52 5.50
C ASP A 127 -7.37 -28.26 4.76
N GLU A 128 -7.05 -27.08 5.27
CA GLU A 128 -7.40 -25.78 4.67
C GLU A 128 -6.38 -25.26 3.64
N THR A 129 -5.16 -25.81 3.62
CA THR A 129 -4.20 -25.53 2.55
C THR A 129 -4.61 -26.29 1.28
N ARG A 130 -5.18 -25.60 0.30
CA ARG A 130 -5.78 -26.22 -0.90
C ARG A 130 -5.22 -25.61 -2.17
N PRO A 131 -4.04 -26.09 -2.64
CA PRO A 131 -3.40 -25.56 -3.84
C PRO A 131 -4.30 -25.59 -5.08
N GLU A 132 -5.19 -26.59 -5.19
CA GLU A 132 -6.17 -26.70 -6.28
C GLU A 132 -7.28 -25.65 -6.25
N CYS A 133 -7.46 -24.96 -5.12
CA CYS A 133 -8.44 -23.89 -4.95
C CYS A 133 -7.83 -22.50 -5.02
N SER A 134 -6.52 -22.34 -5.13
CA SER A 134 -5.90 -21.02 -4.95
C SER A 134 -6.17 -20.06 -6.11
N GLY A 135 -6.18 -18.77 -5.81
CA GLY A 135 -6.30 -17.66 -6.75
C GLY A 135 -7.56 -17.75 -7.61
N SER A 136 -7.36 -17.72 -8.94
CA SER A 136 -8.46 -17.79 -9.92
C SER A 136 -9.26 -19.09 -9.92
N SER A 137 -8.81 -20.10 -9.16
CA SER A 137 -9.54 -21.37 -8.96
C SER A 137 -10.46 -21.34 -7.73
N GLU A 138 -10.45 -20.26 -6.94
CA GLU A 138 -11.33 -20.17 -5.78
C GLU A 138 -12.79 -20.16 -6.20
N THR A 139 -13.59 -20.92 -5.46
CA THR A 139 -15.05 -20.93 -5.58
C THR A 139 -15.67 -20.98 -4.19
N ALA A 140 -16.98 -20.76 -4.14
CA ALA A 140 -17.86 -21.07 -3.02
C ALA A 140 -17.44 -22.30 -2.16
N SER A 141 -17.19 -23.44 -2.81
CA SER A 141 -16.86 -24.71 -2.12
C SER A 141 -15.37 -25.09 -2.20
N CYS A 142 -14.52 -24.20 -2.73
CA CYS A 142 -13.10 -24.43 -2.93
C CYS A 142 -12.34 -23.17 -2.51
N ARG A 143 -11.85 -23.16 -1.28
CA ARG A 143 -11.08 -22.05 -0.70
C ARG A 143 -9.72 -22.53 -0.22
N ASP A 144 -8.73 -21.68 -0.38
CA ASP A 144 -7.36 -21.93 0.04
C ASP A 144 -6.99 -20.93 1.13
N ALA A 145 -7.01 -21.37 2.40
CA ALA A 145 -6.70 -20.52 3.54
C ALA A 145 -5.25 -20.00 3.49
N ALA A 146 -4.37 -20.63 2.70
CA ALA A 146 -3.01 -20.13 2.52
C ALA A 146 -2.97 -18.67 2.02
N LEU A 147 -3.96 -18.21 1.24
CA LEU A 147 -4.00 -16.81 0.81
C LEU A 147 -4.24 -15.84 1.97
N GLU A 148 -5.09 -16.22 2.91
CA GLU A 148 -5.49 -15.43 4.06
C GLU A 148 -4.41 -15.43 5.14
N GLU A 149 -4.00 -16.62 5.57
CA GLU A 149 -3.06 -16.76 6.69
C GLU A 149 -1.68 -16.18 6.37
N ILE A 150 -1.24 -16.30 5.11
CA ILE A 150 0.02 -15.69 4.69
C ILE A 150 -0.08 -14.17 4.61
N ILE A 151 -1.21 -13.63 4.12
CA ILE A 151 -1.34 -12.18 4.03
C ILE A 151 -1.42 -11.55 5.41
N HIS A 152 -2.02 -12.23 6.40
CA HIS A 152 -2.04 -11.78 7.80
C HIS A 152 -0.64 -11.57 8.36
N VAL A 153 0.31 -12.46 8.05
CA VAL A 153 1.73 -12.24 8.43
C VAL A 153 2.29 -10.98 7.79
N ILE A 154 2.02 -10.79 6.50
CA ILE A 154 2.56 -9.67 5.71
C ILE A 154 1.98 -8.34 6.20
N THR A 155 0.68 -8.29 6.47
CA THR A 155 0.02 -7.07 6.93
C THR A 155 0.37 -6.77 8.37
N GLN A 156 0.25 -7.74 9.27
CA GLN A 156 0.38 -7.50 10.71
C GLN A 156 1.83 -7.20 11.13
N PHE A 157 2.81 -7.91 10.55
CA PHE A 157 4.23 -7.77 10.92
C PHE A 157 5.03 -6.92 9.94
N GLY A 158 4.49 -6.65 8.76
CA GLY A 158 5.11 -5.81 7.74
C GLY A 158 4.39 -4.47 7.62
N VAL A 159 3.31 -4.45 6.84
CA VAL A 159 2.59 -3.23 6.44
C VAL A 159 2.16 -2.38 7.65
N SER A 160 1.51 -2.98 8.64
CA SER A 160 1.01 -2.33 9.86
C SER A 160 2.10 -1.66 10.70
N ARG A 161 3.34 -2.16 10.59
CA ARG A 161 4.49 -1.60 11.31
C ARG A 161 5.16 -0.50 10.53
N VAL A 162 5.40 -0.72 9.23
CA VAL A 162 6.05 0.27 8.36
C VAL A 162 5.16 1.49 8.14
N TYR A 163 3.87 1.26 7.94
CA TYR A 163 2.87 2.28 7.60
C TYR A 163 1.81 2.44 8.69
N ASN A 164 2.24 2.52 9.94
CA ASN A 164 1.37 2.44 11.11
C ASN A 164 0.21 3.44 11.14
N SER A 165 0.41 4.68 10.67
CA SER A 165 -0.65 5.70 10.63
C SER A 165 -1.80 5.32 9.70
N ASP A 166 -1.49 4.58 8.63
CA ASP A 166 -2.45 4.27 7.58
C ASP A 166 -3.01 2.85 7.74
N PHE A 167 -2.15 1.89 8.08
CA PHE A 167 -2.50 0.47 8.11
C PHE A 167 -2.45 -0.16 9.50
N GLY A 168 -2.07 0.56 10.54
CA GLY A 168 -1.93 -0.01 11.88
C GLY A 168 -3.17 -0.79 12.35
N GLU A 169 -2.99 -2.06 12.65
CA GLU A 169 -4.03 -2.97 13.12
C GLU A 169 -4.29 -2.88 14.64
N CYS A 170 -3.26 -2.61 15.46
CA CYS A 170 -3.41 -2.58 16.92
C CYS A 170 -4.38 -1.47 17.40
N TYR A 171 -5.24 -1.79 18.36
CA TYR A 171 -6.21 -0.86 18.97
C TYR A 171 -5.79 -0.47 20.39
N ASN A 172 -5.56 0.82 20.61
CA ASN A 172 -5.06 1.31 21.91
C ASN A 172 -6.15 1.68 22.93
N GLY A 173 -7.40 1.24 22.73
CA GLY A 173 -8.48 1.40 23.72
C GLY A 173 -9.07 2.81 23.88
N ASN A 174 -8.46 3.86 23.30
CA ASN A 174 -8.88 5.25 23.53
C ASN A 174 -9.67 5.87 22.36
N GLY A 175 -9.93 5.12 21.28
CA GLY A 175 -10.70 5.54 20.09
C GLY A 175 -10.17 6.77 19.32
N SER A 176 -9.12 7.42 19.84
CA SER A 176 -8.64 8.75 19.44
C SER A 176 -7.39 8.70 18.55
N ASN A 177 -6.78 7.53 18.41
CA ASN A 177 -5.60 7.30 17.58
C ASN A 177 -5.79 6.00 16.80
N ARG A 178 -6.70 6.05 15.81
CA ARG A 178 -6.98 4.96 14.88
C ARG A 178 -6.21 5.18 13.58
N SER A 179 -5.76 4.10 12.96
CA SER A 179 -5.20 4.15 11.61
C SER A 179 -6.26 4.50 10.58
N THR A 180 -5.84 4.92 9.38
CA THR A 180 -6.77 5.13 8.25
C THR A 180 -7.59 3.87 7.97
N LEU A 181 -6.97 2.69 8.01
CA LEU A 181 -7.61 1.38 7.82
C LEU A 181 -8.70 1.11 8.86
N GLN A 182 -8.42 1.31 10.15
CA GLN A 182 -9.41 1.14 11.22
C GLN A 182 -10.61 2.07 11.05
N VAL A 183 -10.38 3.32 10.61
CA VAL A 183 -11.47 4.25 10.30
C VAL A 183 -12.31 3.76 9.11
N GLN A 184 -11.67 3.22 8.06
CA GLN A 184 -12.39 2.66 6.92
C GLN A 184 -13.19 1.40 7.29
N MET A 185 -12.65 0.53 8.15
CA MET A 185 -13.37 -0.63 8.65
C MET A 185 -14.64 -0.21 9.41
N ASP A 186 -14.54 0.78 10.31
CA ASP A 186 -15.71 1.29 11.04
C ASP A 186 -16.78 1.87 10.10
N MET A 187 -16.35 2.52 9.01
CA MET A 187 -17.26 2.98 7.96
C MET A 187 -17.93 1.81 7.24
N ALA A 188 -17.17 0.78 6.88
CA ALA A 188 -17.67 -0.43 6.23
C ALA A 188 -18.67 -1.19 7.12
N ARG A 189 -18.46 -1.20 8.44
CA ARG A 189 -19.34 -1.86 9.42
C ARG A 189 -20.55 -1.00 9.82
N GLY A 190 -20.60 0.26 9.40
CA GLY A 190 -21.65 1.21 9.75
C GLY A 190 -21.57 1.74 11.19
N GLY A 191 -20.43 1.57 11.85
CA GLY A 191 -20.21 1.97 13.24
C GLY A 191 -18.88 1.45 13.79
N HIS A 192 -18.47 1.99 14.93
CA HIS A 192 -17.30 1.52 15.67
C HIS A 192 -17.70 0.45 16.68
N PHE A 193 -17.21 -0.77 16.50
CA PHE A 193 -17.54 -1.93 17.33
C PHE A 193 -16.25 -2.66 17.71
N THR A 194 -15.80 -2.51 18.95
CA THR A 194 -14.55 -3.11 19.46
C THR A 194 -14.63 -4.61 19.70
N THR A 195 -15.83 -5.18 19.65
CA THR A 195 -16.14 -6.62 19.68
C THR A 195 -17.20 -6.89 18.62
N VAL A 196 -17.42 -8.15 18.27
CA VAL A 196 -18.53 -8.52 17.39
C VAL A 196 -19.87 -8.14 18.06
N PRO A 197 -20.72 -7.30 17.42
CA PRO A 197 -22.04 -6.97 17.95
C PRO A 197 -23.05 -8.09 17.66
N SER A 198 -24.15 -8.10 18.39
CA SER A 198 -25.26 -9.03 18.12
C SER A 198 -25.94 -8.81 16.77
N ALA A 199 -25.83 -7.60 16.22
CA ALA A 199 -26.28 -7.27 14.88
C ALA A 199 -25.52 -6.06 14.32
N TYR A 200 -25.20 -6.11 13.03
CA TYR A 200 -24.70 -4.97 12.28
C TYR A 200 -25.86 -4.21 11.62
N PRO A 201 -25.68 -2.90 11.31
CA PRO A 201 -26.60 -2.16 10.45
C PRO A 201 -26.77 -2.85 9.10
N THR A 202 -27.98 -2.81 8.51
CA THR A 202 -28.25 -3.42 7.20
C THR A 202 -27.41 -2.82 6.07
N SER A 203 -26.94 -1.58 6.25
CA SER A 203 -26.04 -0.87 5.34
C SER A 203 -24.57 -1.28 5.47
N ALA A 204 -24.21 -2.17 6.39
CA ALA A 204 -22.84 -2.64 6.55
C ALA A 204 -22.39 -3.44 5.31
N TYR A 205 -21.20 -3.13 4.83
CA TYR A 205 -20.48 -3.85 3.78
C TYR A 205 -19.56 -4.93 4.32
N TYR A 206 -19.08 -4.74 5.55
CA TYR A 206 -18.28 -5.70 6.30
C TYR A 206 -18.99 -6.06 7.60
N THR A 207 -19.13 -7.35 7.87
CA THR A 207 -19.69 -7.95 9.07
C THR A 207 -18.78 -9.10 9.48
N TYR A 208 -18.92 -9.60 10.70
CA TYR A 208 -18.10 -10.71 11.19
C TYR A 208 -18.90 -11.44 12.27
N ASP A 209 -18.85 -12.75 12.35
CA ASP A 209 -19.71 -13.53 13.25
C ASP A 209 -18.94 -14.27 14.36
N ASP A 210 -17.63 -14.48 14.22
CA ASP A 210 -16.80 -15.08 15.27
C ASP A 210 -16.69 -14.16 16.49
N GLN A 211 -17.39 -14.55 17.56
CA GLN A 211 -17.45 -13.82 18.82
C GLN A 211 -16.13 -13.81 19.60
N THR A 212 -15.15 -14.62 19.22
CA THR A 212 -13.82 -14.65 19.84
C THR A 212 -12.89 -13.57 19.28
N CYS A 213 -13.21 -13.02 18.11
CA CYS A 213 -12.43 -11.99 17.43
C CYS A 213 -12.64 -10.61 18.06
N ASP A 214 -11.53 -9.96 18.39
CA ASP A 214 -11.51 -8.59 18.88
C ASP A 214 -11.36 -7.58 17.74
N TYR A 215 -11.23 -6.29 18.08
CA TYR A 215 -11.09 -5.24 17.07
C TYR A 215 -9.87 -5.42 16.17
N GLU A 216 -8.75 -5.92 16.70
CA GLU A 216 -7.51 -6.05 15.94
C GLU A 216 -7.66 -7.17 14.91
N CYS A 217 -8.19 -8.31 15.34
CA CYS A 217 -8.55 -9.44 14.48
C CYS A 217 -9.49 -8.99 13.34
N MET A 218 -10.55 -8.24 13.63
CA MET A 218 -11.46 -7.75 12.58
C MET A 218 -10.79 -6.77 11.59
N VAL A 219 -9.75 -6.04 12.00
CA VAL A 219 -9.00 -5.15 11.10
C VAL A 219 -8.11 -5.96 10.16
N ALA A 220 -7.48 -7.03 10.65
CA ALA A 220 -6.70 -7.96 9.84
C ALA A 220 -7.57 -8.61 8.75
N GLU A 221 -8.77 -9.08 9.11
CA GLU A 221 -9.73 -9.62 8.15
C GLU A 221 -10.20 -8.57 7.14
N PHE A 222 -10.46 -7.34 7.60
CA PHE A 222 -10.89 -6.26 6.71
C PHE A 222 -9.85 -5.92 5.63
N ILE A 223 -8.56 -5.88 5.97
CA ILE A 223 -7.51 -5.63 4.97
C ILE A 223 -7.35 -6.82 4.01
N TYR A 224 -7.48 -8.07 4.49
CA TYR A 224 -7.50 -9.25 3.63
C TYR A 224 -8.63 -9.18 2.59
N TRP A 225 -9.86 -8.89 3.01
CA TRP A 225 -11.00 -8.73 2.10
C TRP A 225 -10.76 -7.64 1.06
N GLY A 226 -10.17 -6.53 1.49
CA GLY A 226 -9.78 -5.43 0.61
C GLY A 226 -8.77 -5.85 -0.45
N ILE A 227 -7.63 -6.41 -0.03
CA ILE A 227 -6.53 -6.77 -0.95
C ILE A 227 -6.98 -7.84 -1.94
N THR A 228 -7.62 -8.92 -1.48
CA THR A 228 -8.05 -10.01 -2.36
C THR A 228 -9.13 -9.58 -3.36
N SER A 229 -10.02 -8.66 -2.97
CA SER A 229 -11.00 -8.04 -3.89
C SER A 229 -10.34 -7.09 -4.89
N MET A 230 -9.30 -6.35 -4.49
CA MET A 230 -8.51 -5.49 -5.38
C MET A 230 -7.76 -6.31 -6.45
N LEU A 231 -7.27 -7.49 -6.07
CA LEU A 231 -6.56 -8.42 -6.95
C LEU A 231 -7.50 -9.38 -7.74
N GLY A 232 -8.82 -9.24 -7.58
CA GLY A 232 -9.82 -9.98 -8.37
C GLY A 232 -10.12 -11.40 -7.89
N GLY A 233 -9.80 -11.76 -6.65
CA GLY A 233 -10.03 -13.10 -6.09
C GLY A 233 -11.45 -13.39 -5.63
N GLN A 234 -12.22 -12.35 -5.30
CA GLN A 234 -13.48 -12.53 -4.56
C GLN A 234 -14.74 -12.54 -5.43
N GLU A 235 -14.65 -12.16 -6.72
CA GLU A 235 -15.84 -12.00 -7.58
C GLU A 235 -16.62 -13.31 -7.74
N ALA A 236 -15.94 -14.42 -7.94
CA ALA A 236 -16.54 -15.74 -8.08
C ALA A 236 -17.16 -16.29 -6.77
N ASN A 237 -16.84 -15.68 -5.63
CA ASN A 237 -17.24 -16.13 -4.29
C ASN A 237 -18.34 -15.27 -3.67
N ARG A 238 -18.88 -14.30 -4.40
CA ARG A 238 -19.83 -13.29 -3.90
C ARG A 238 -20.91 -13.85 -2.98
N ASP A 239 -21.60 -14.90 -3.42
CA ASP A 239 -22.77 -15.41 -2.71
C ASP A 239 -22.39 -15.97 -1.34
N ASP A 240 -21.26 -16.67 -1.28
CA ASP A 240 -20.78 -17.35 -0.08
C ASP A 240 -20.18 -16.37 0.93
N ILE A 241 -19.48 -15.33 0.45
CA ILE A 241 -18.89 -14.33 1.33
C ILE A 241 -19.87 -13.21 1.70
N SER A 242 -21.05 -13.13 1.08
CA SER A 242 -21.98 -11.99 1.22
C SER A 242 -22.48 -11.72 2.64
N ASN A 243 -22.42 -12.73 3.51
CA ASN A 243 -22.75 -12.62 4.93
C ASN A 243 -21.67 -11.90 5.75
N GLU A 244 -20.47 -11.76 5.20
CA GLU A 244 -19.30 -11.15 5.82
C GLU A 244 -18.81 -9.94 5.01
N TRP A 245 -18.63 -10.10 3.70
CA TRP A 245 -18.09 -9.09 2.80
C TRP A 245 -18.96 -8.90 1.54
N LYS A 246 -19.39 -7.65 1.27
CA LYS A 246 -20.31 -7.33 0.17
C LYS A 246 -19.66 -6.66 -1.04
N LEU A 247 -18.34 -6.43 -1.04
CA LEU A 247 -17.64 -5.66 -2.07
C LEU A 247 -16.52 -6.49 -2.74
N PRO A 248 -16.84 -7.61 -3.43
CA PRO A 248 -15.85 -8.57 -3.92
C PRO A 248 -14.96 -8.09 -5.08
N THR A 249 -15.14 -6.86 -5.56
CA THR A 249 -14.35 -6.32 -6.69
C THR A 249 -13.77 -4.94 -6.38
N ALA A 250 -12.62 -4.65 -6.98
CA ALA A 250 -12.01 -3.31 -6.95
C ALA A 250 -13.00 -2.18 -7.31
N SER A 251 -13.87 -2.40 -8.29
CA SER A 251 -14.89 -1.42 -8.70
C SER A 251 -15.95 -1.19 -7.62
N GLU A 252 -16.40 -2.24 -6.95
CA GLU A 252 -17.36 -2.14 -5.85
C GLU A 252 -16.75 -1.43 -4.64
N ILE A 253 -15.51 -1.75 -4.29
CA ILE A 253 -14.76 -1.02 -3.24
C ILE A 253 -14.64 0.46 -3.62
N ASN A 254 -14.24 0.79 -4.85
CA ASN A 254 -14.13 2.19 -5.30
C ASN A 254 -15.46 2.95 -5.20
N SER A 255 -16.57 2.32 -5.58
CA SER A 255 -17.88 2.96 -5.54
C SER A 255 -18.46 3.13 -4.13
N SER A 256 -18.20 2.18 -3.22
CA SER A 256 -18.83 2.12 -1.90
C SER A 256 -17.92 2.63 -0.77
N LEU A 257 -16.62 2.38 -0.88
CA LEU A 257 -15.57 2.77 0.06
C LEU A 257 -14.37 3.41 -0.68
N PRO A 258 -14.56 4.55 -1.37
CA PRO A 258 -13.52 5.15 -2.21
C PRO A 258 -12.22 5.51 -1.46
N GLN A 259 -12.32 5.85 -0.17
CA GLN A 259 -11.13 6.12 0.64
C GLN A 259 -10.35 4.84 0.96
N PHE A 260 -11.04 3.72 1.20
CA PHE A 260 -10.40 2.41 1.35
C PHE A 260 -9.78 1.95 0.03
N TYR A 261 -10.50 2.09 -1.08
CA TYR A 261 -9.96 1.82 -2.42
C TYR A 261 -8.66 2.58 -2.68
N ASN A 262 -8.63 3.87 -2.35
CA ASN A 262 -7.44 4.70 -2.53
C ASN A 262 -6.32 4.35 -1.55
N LEU A 263 -6.65 3.99 -0.31
CA LEU A 263 -5.69 3.54 0.70
C LEU A 263 -4.88 2.33 0.18
N LEU A 264 -5.58 1.40 -0.46
CA LEU A 264 -5.02 0.17 -1.04
C LEU A 264 -4.26 0.39 -2.38
N ARG A 265 -3.92 1.62 -2.77
CA ARG A 265 -3.19 1.91 -4.02
C ARG A 265 -1.88 2.67 -3.79
N ASP A 266 -0.85 2.24 -4.51
CA ASP A 266 0.53 2.75 -4.50
C ASP A 266 0.69 4.24 -4.86
N ASN A 267 -0.34 4.88 -5.44
CA ASN A 267 -0.28 6.30 -5.81
C ASN A 267 -0.80 7.24 -4.70
N VAL A 268 -1.26 6.68 -3.58
CA VAL A 268 -1.74 7.42 -2.41
C VAL A 268 -0.95 7.05 -1.15
N THR A 269 -0.48 5.81 -1.04
CA THR A 269 0.43 5.35 0.02
C THR A 269 1.76 4.92 -0.56
N SER A 270 2.82 4.95 0.25
CA SER A 270 4.14 4.43 -0.14
C SER A 270 4.24 2.90 -0.09
N MET A 271 3.19 2.21 0.37
CA MET A 271 3.11 0.75 0.42
C MET A 271 3.09 0.19 -1.00
N LYS A 272 3.94 -0.80 -1.28
CA LYS A 272 4.03 -1.44 -2.61
C LYS A 272 3.48 -2.87 -2.67
N LEU A 273 2.71 -3.28 -1.66
CA LEU A 273 2.10 -4.62 -1.62
C LEU A 273 1.08 -4.84 -2.76
N MET A 274 0.61 -3.77 -3.41
CA MET A 274 -0.34 -3.82 -4.52
C MET A 274 0.13 -2.95 -5.68
N SER A 275 1.27 -3.36 -6.25
CA SER A 275 1.72 -2.89 -7.56
C SER A 275 0.53 -2.76 -8.52
N PRO A 276 0.44 -1.71 -9.36
CA PRO A 276 -0.65 -1.57 -10.34
C PRO A 276 -0.77 -2.75 -11.32
N ILE A 277 0.26 -3.58 -11.42
CA ILE A 277 0.33 -4.81 -12.22
C ILE A 277 0.35 -6.08 -11.35
N GLY A 278 0.07 -5.93 -10.07
CA GLY A 278 0.05 -6.99 -9.08
C GLY A 278 -0.97 -8.08 -9.40
N VAL A 279 -0.64 -9.31 -9.02
CA VAL A 279 -1.45 -10.49 -9.35
C VAL A 279 -1.78 -11.26 -8.07
N LEU A 280 -3.03 -11.67 -7.90
CA LEU A 280 -3.39 -12.59 -6.83
C LEU A 280 -2.59 -13.89 -6.98
N PRO A 281 -1.92 -14.40 -5.93
CA PRO A 281 -1.24 -15.68 -6.02
C PRO A 281 -2.18 -16.77 -6.54
N GLY A 282 -1.76 -17.49 -7.58
CA GLY A 282 -2.62 -18.47 -8.25
C GLY A 282 -3.54 -17.94 -9.37
N SER A 283 -3.46 -16.66 -9.74
CA SER A 283 -4.18 -16.07 -10.88
C SER A 283 -3.25 -15.75 -12.06
N GLY A 284 -3.70 -15.93 -13.31
CA GLY A 284 -3.00 -15.45 -14.53
C GLY A 284 -2.50 -16.51 -15.53
N ARG A 285 -2.09 -16.07 -16.73
CA ARG A 285 -1.75 -16.89 -17.92
C ARG A 285 -0.48 -17.75 -17.81
N GLN A 286 0.25 -17.65 -16.71
CA GLN A 286 1.35 -18.56 -16.43
C GLN A 286 0.77 -19.72 -15.64
N SER A 287 1.02 -20.95 -16.10
CA SER A 287 0.54 -22.20 -15.49
C SER A 287 1.18 -22.50 -14.13
N THR A 288 1.54 -21.48 -13.35
CA THR A 288 2.44 -21.54 -12.19
C THR A 288 1.97 -20.54 -11.14
N GLY A 289 1.60 -21.02 -9.96
CA GLY A 289 1.29 -20.16 -8.82
C GLY A 289 0.39 -20.81 -7.77
N ALA A 290 -0.58 -21.61 -8.20
CA ALA A 290 -1.46 -22.41 -7.32
C ALA A 290 -1.09 -23.90 -7.36
N THR A 291 -0.71 -24.41 -8.54
CA THR A 291 -0.40 -25.83 -8.77
C THR A 291 1.01 -26.07 -9.32
N ALA A 292 1.80 -25.01 -9.54
CA ALA A 292 3.19 -25.11 -9.96
C ALA A 292 4.09 -23.97 -9.45
N THR A 293 5.39 -24.20 -9.58
CA THR A 293 6.52 -23.44 -9.03
C THR A 293 6.55 -21.95 -9.41
N TYR A 294 6.64 -21.05 -8.42
CA TYR A 294 6.90 -19.61 -8.61
C TYR A 294 8.31 -19.34 -9.19
N ASN A 295 8.46 -19.18 -10.51
CA ASN A 295 9.79 -19.13 -11.13
C ASN A 295 10.05 -17.78 -11.82
N PRO A 296 10.40 -16.71 -11.08
CA PRO A 296 10.71 -15.42 -11.68
C PRO A 296 11.94 -15.53 -12.58
N SER A 297 12.02 -14.62 -13.55
CA SER A 297 13.12 -14.61 -14.54
C SER A 297 14.51 -14.37 -13.93
N SER A 298 14.56 -13.80 -12.73
CA SER A 298 15.74 -13.60 -11.90
C SER A 298 15.44 -13.98 -10.46
N GLN A 299 16.41 -14.58 -9.76
CA GLN A 299 16.35 -14.79 -8.31
C GLN A 299 17.24 -13.81 -7.54
N THR A 300 17.93 -12.93 -8.26
CA THR A 300 18.82 -11.91 -7.69
C THR A 300 18.22 -10.53 -7.87
N CYS A 301 18.33 -9.70 -6.84
CA CYS A 301 17.85 -8.33 -6.85
C CYS A 301 19.02 -7.34 -6.69
N PRO A 302 19.55 -6.74 -7.77
CA PRO A 302 20.77 -5.92 -7.72
C PRO A 302 20.71 -4.73 -6.76
N ASN A 303 19.51 -4.21 -6.51
CA ASN A 303 19.29 -3.02 -5.69
C ASN A 303 18.42 -3.31 -4.44
N GLY A 304 18.21 -4.57 -4.08
CA GLY A 304 17.12 -4.85 -3.15
C GLY A 304 17.11 -6.21 -2.49
N CYS A 305 15.91 -6.61 -2.10
CA CYS A 305 15.62 -7.82 -1.36
C CYS A 305 15.30 -8.95 -2.34
N ALA A 306 16.22 -9.90 -2.46
CA ALA A 306 16.15 -11.04 -3.36
C ALA A 306 15.47 -12.25 -2.68
N LEU A 307 15.03 -13.20 -3.50
CA LEU A 307 14.25 -14.37 -3.07
C LEU A 307 14.99 -15.28 -2.07
N ASP A 308 16.33 -15.29 -2.12
CA ASP A 308 17.20 -15.99 -1.18
C ASP A 308 17.41 -15.23 0.16
N GLY A 309 16.79 -14.07 0.31
CA GLY A 309 16.94 -13.18 1.47
C GLY A 309 18.13 -12.23 1.39
N ALA A 310 18.94 -12.28 0.32
CA ALA A 310 20.02 -11.32 0.12
C ALA A 310 19.47 -9.89 -0.02
N GLY A 311 20.08 -8.93 0.68
CA GLY A 311 19.65 -7.52 0.66
C GLY A 311 18.36 -7.22 1.43
N CYS A 312 17.70 -8.22 2.02
CA CYS A 312 16.43 -8.04 2.76
C CYS A 312 16.61 -7.55 4.22
N GLY A 313 17.82 -7.16 4.65
CA GLY A 313 18.12 -6.76 6.04
C GLY A 313 18.51 -7.90 6.99
N VAL A 314 18.41 -7.67 8.30
CA VAL A 314 18.77 -8.66 9.34
C VAL A 314 17.54 -9.49 9.76
N LEU A 315 17.79 -10.74 10.18
CA LEU A 315 16.78 -11.60 10.79
C LEU A 315 16.95 -11.56 12.31
N GLY A 316 15.90 -11.14 13.02
CA GLY A 316 15.88 -11.06 14.48
C GLY A 316 16.03 -9.65 15.09
N GLY A 317 15.08 -9.32 15.97
CA GLY A 317 14.96 -8.10 16.76
C GLY A 317 13.98 -8.33 17.94
N SER A 318 13.86 -7.36 18.86
CA SER A 318 13.07 -7.49 20.10
C SER A 318 11.70 -6.80 20.05
N ASN A 319 11.11 -6.66 18.86
CA ASN A 319 9.97 -5.76 18.66
C ASN A 319 8.66 -6.55 18.62
N ASN A 320 7.90 -6.51 19.72
CA ASN A 320 6.56 -7.09 19.81
C ASN A 320 5.53 -6.30 18.98
N VAL A 321 4.53 -7.02 18.44
CA VAL A 321 3.50 -6.54 17.50
C VAL A 321 2.68 -5.38 18.04
N CYS A 322 2.39 -5.40 19.33
CA CYS A 322 1.55 -4.39 19.98
C CYS A 322 2.10 -3.90 21.34
N THR A 323 3.42 -3.93 21.58
CA THR A 323 3.98 -3.15 22.70
C THR A 323 4.20 -1.72 22.24
N TYR A 324 3.34 -0.80 22.67
CA TYR A 324 3.58 0.64 22.60
C TYR A 324 4.84 0.99 23.42
N SER A 325 6.02 0.86 22.82
CA SER A 325 7.18 1.65 23.22
C SER A 325 7.23 2.85 22.29
N GLN A 326 6.80 4.00 22.80
CA GLN A 326 7.03 5.27 22.15
C GLN A 326 8.53 5.50 22.02
N THR A 327 9.07 5.25 20.84
CA THR A 327 10.22 6.01 20.35
C THR A 327 10.05 6.19 18.85
N PRO A 328 9.94 7.43 18.34
CA PRO A 328 10.18 7.66 16.92
C PRO A 328 11.62 7.22 16.65
N THR A 329 11.82 6.24 15.76
CA THR A 329 13.12 6.05 15.12
C THR A 329 13.44 7.36 14.40
N PRO A 330 14.53 8.06 14.77
CA PRO A 330 14.95 9.23 14.03
C PRO A 330 15.29 8.81 12.60
N PRO A 331 15.03 9.66 11.58
CA PRO A 331 15.59 9.43 10.26
C PRO A 331 17.11 9.30 10.38
N SER A 332 17.67 8.28 9.72
CA SER A 332 19.11 8.02 9.68
C SER A 332 19.88 9.30 9.31
N PRO A 333 20.96 9.68 10.03
CA PRO A 333 21.68 10.91 9.76
C PRO A 333 22.31 10.86 8.37
N THR A 334 22.00 11.86 7.55
CA THR A 334 22.68 12.13 6.28
C THR A 334 24.19 12.29 6.53
N PRO A 335 25.08 11.65 5.73
CA PRO A 335 26.52 11.80 5.89
C PRO A 335 26.94 13.28 5.77
N PRO A 336 27.94 13.74 6.54
CA PRO A 336 28.36 15.14 6.49
C PRO A 336 29.04 15.44 5.15
N SER A 337 28.55 16.49 4.47
CA SER A 337 29.23 17.06 3.30
C SER A 337 30.55 17.74 3.72
N PRO A 338 31.60 17.70 2.87
CA PRO A 338 32.92 18.21 3.22
C PRO A 338 32.93 19.74 3.35
N SER A 339 33.63 20.19 4.40
CA SER A 339 33.85 21.58 4.78
C SER A 339 34.61 22.38 3.71
N LEU A 340 34.06 23.54 3.32
CA LEU A 340 34.82 24.63 2.72
C LEU A 340 34.67 25.90 3.57
N SER A 341 35.82 26.53 3.80
CA SER A 341 36.08 27.70 4.65
C SER A 341 35.56 29.03 4.04
N PRO A 342 35.52 30.13 4.82
CA PRO A 342 34.49 31.16 4.71
C PRO A 342 34.82 32.30 3.75
N ILE A 343 33.80 32.80 3.05
CA ILE A 343 33.81 34.11 2.39
C ILE A 343 32.74 35.00 3.05
N THR A 344 33.18 36.20 3.45
CA THR A 344 32.44 37.29 4.10
C THR A 344 31.40 37.97 3.18
N PRO A 345 30.45 38.74 3.75
CA PRO A 345 29.09 38.87 3.22
C PRO A 345 28.88 40.05 2.26
N SER A 346 27.83 39.95 1.45
CA SER A 346 27.22 41.05 0.68
C SER A 346 25.68 40.95 0.72
N PRO A 347 24.95 42.06 0.48
CA PRO A 347 23.67 42.39 1.13
C PRO A 347 22.43 41.67 0.56
N PRO A 348 21.25 41.80 1.19
CA PRO A 348 20.11 40.96 0.88
C PRO A 348 19.49 41.36 -0.46
N THR A 349 19.26 40.38 -1.32
CA THR A 349 18.47 40.56 -2.54
C THR A 349 17.26 39.63 -2.50
N SER A 350 16.12 40.21 -2.88
CA SER A 350 14.77 39.67 -2.92
C SER A 350 14.62 38.24 -3.47
N LEU A 351 13.57 37.59 -2.94
CA LEU A 351 12.95 36.36 -3.43
C LEU A 351 12.74 36.39 -4.95
N ILE A 352 13.30 35.41 -5.66
CA ILE A 352 13.07 35.14 -7.08
C ILE A 352 11.98 34.06 -7.21
N PRO A 353 10.92 34.26 -8.03
CA PRO A 353 9.92 33.24 -8.33
C PRO A 353 10.44 32.17 -9.30
N SER A 354 9.82 30.99 -9.27
CA SER A 354 10.12 29.83 -10.14
C SER A 354 10.21 30.20 -11.63
N PRO A 355 11.16 29.65 -12.40
CA PRO A 355 11.34 30.02 -13.80
C PRO A 355 10.14 29.54 -14.62
N THR A 356 9.61 30.45 -15.43
CA THR A 356 8.57 30.18 -16.43
C THR A 356 9.25 29.77 -17.72
N PRO A 357 8.72 28.79 -18.48
CA PRO A 357 9.34 28.36 -19.72
C PRO A 357 9.46 29.52 -20.73
N PRO A 358 10.55 29.59 -21.50
CA PRO A 358 10.80 30.65 -22.46
C PRO A 358 9.78 30.63 -23.61
N THR A 359 9.38 31.82 -24.09
CA THR A 359 8.47 32.00 -25.23
C THR A 359 9.20 32.72 -26.36
N GLY A 360 9.16 32.16 -27.58
CA GLY A 360 9.86 32.66 -28.78
C GLY A 360 10.61 31.56 -29.56
N ASP A 361 11.16 31.90 -30.74
CA ASP A 361 11.99 31.02 -31.59
C ASP A 361 13.36 30.75 -30.92
N ILE A 362 13.35 29.98 -29.84
CA ILE A 362 14.54 29.49 -29.15
C ILE A 362 14.93 28.12 -29.70
N ASN A 363 16.20 27.75 -29.57
CA ASN A 363 16.60 26.39 -29.93
C ASN A 363 16.24 25.39 -28.80
N GLY A 364 16.18 24.11 -29.13
CA GLY A 364 15.77 23.06 -28.21
C GLY A 364 16.67 22.93 -26.97
N GLU A 365 17.99 23.13 -27.09
CA GLU A 365 18.90 23.09 -25.92
C GLU A 365 18.58 24.24 -24.95
N GLU A 366 18.39 25.46 -25.46
CA GLU A 366 17.99 26.64 -24.66
C GLU A 366 16.61 26.48 -24.03
N ALA A 367 15.70 25.76 -24.70
CA ALA A 367 14.35 25.51 -24.20
C ALA A 367 14.33 24.51 -23.04
N CYS A 368 15.16 23.45 -23.11
CA CYS A 368 15.02 22.26 -22.26
C CYS A 368 16.04 22.19 -21.11
N GLU A 369 17.29 22.57 -21.36
CA GLU A 369 18.42 22.21 -20.48
C GLU A 369 18.69 23.25 -19.38
N ASN A 370 19.21 22.80 -18.22
CA ASN A 370 19.65 23.63 -17.10
C ASN A 370 18.57 24.51 -16.40
N HIS A 371 17.28 24.22 -16.61
CA HIS A 371 16.18 24.95 -15.97
C HIS A 371 15.61 24.29 -14.71
N GLY A 372 16.03 23.07 -14.39
CA GLY A 372 15.53 22.32 -13.21
C GLY A 372 14.06 21.91 -13.32
N TYR A 373 13.58 21.66 -14.54
CA TYR A 373 12.19 21.26 -14.79
C TYR A 373 11.84 19.93 -14.13
N SER A 374 10.59 19.76 -13.69
CA SER A 374 10.04 18.43 -13.40
C SER A 374 9.82 17.66 -14.70
N GLN A 375 9.77 16.33 -14.63
CA GLN A 375 9.48 15.47 -15.80
C GLN A 375 8.24 15.93 -16.57
N SER A 376 7.16 16.30 -15.87
CA SER A 376 5.93 16.81 -16.49
C SER A 376 6.12 18.14 -17.21
N THR A 377 6.97 19.02 -16.67
CA THR A 377 7.24 20.34 -17.25
C THR A 377 8.13 20.20 -18.47
N CYS A 378 9.17 19.36 -18.38
CA CYS A 378 10.07 19.05 -19.49
C CYS A 378 9.29 18.53 -20.71
N LEU A 379 8.45 17.51 -20.49
CA LEU A 379 7.66 16.89 -21.56
C LEU A 379 6.50 17.77 -22.08
N SER A 380 6.31 18.99 -21.55
CA SER A 380 5.27 19.93 -22.02
C SER A 380 5.81 21.04 -22.92
N ILE A 381 7.12 21.03 -23.20
CA ILE A 381 7.78 22.06 -24.01
C ILE A 381 7.72 21.65 -25.50
N GLY A 382 7.29 22.60 -26.34
CA GLY A 382 7.07 22.41 -27.79
C GLY A 382 5.60 22.16 -28.16
N ILE A 383 5.20 22.50 -29.39
CA ILE A 383 3.80 22.42 -29.86
C ILE A 383 3.23 20.98 -29.84
N ASN A 384 4.07 19.94 -29.88
CA ASN A 384 3.64 18.54 -29.83
C ASN A 384 4.36 17.71 -28.74
N ASN A 385 4.92 18.35 -27.70
CA ASN A 385 5.77 17.68 -26.69
C ASN A 385 7.00 16.97 -27.29
N ASP A 386 7.47 17.45 -28.44
CA ASP A 386 8.55 16.85 -29.23
C ASP A 386 9.89 17.60 -29.11
N CYS A 387 9.90 18.73 -28.41
CA CYS A 387 11.10 19.57 -28.28
C CYS A 387 12.05 19.09 -27.18
N CYS A 388 11.53 18.56 -26.08
CA CYS A 388 12.33 18.05 -24.95
C CYS A 388 12.02 16.60 -24.62
N GLN A 389 13.01 15.90 -24.06
CA GLN A 389 12.89 14.54 -23.53
C GLN A 389 13.44 14.48 -22.10
N TRP A 390 12.97 13.51 -21.34
CA TRP A 390 13.42 13.29 -19.97
C TRP A 390 14.34 12.08 -19.90
N ASP A 391 15.57 12.29 -19.45
CA ASP A 391 16.56 11.23 -19.30
C ASP A 391 17.43 11.45 -18.07
N GLU A 392 17.76 10.36 -17.37
CA GLU A 392 18.57 10.34 -16.14
C GLU A 392 18.16 11.34 -15.03
N GLY A 393 16.88 11.74 -15.00
CA GLY A 393 16.37 12.68 -14.00
C GLY A 393 16.53 14.16 -14.36
N GLU A 394 16.94 14.48 -15.58
CA GLU A 394 17.03 15.83 -16.12
C GLU A 394 16.30 15.99 -17.46
N CYS A 395 16.08 17.25 -17.85
CA CYS A 395 15.42 17.60 -19.10
C CYS A 395 16.47 17.89 -20.18
N TRP A 396 16.39 17.17 -21.29
CA TRP A 396 17.31 17.27 -22.42
C TRP A 396 16.57 17.66 -23.68
N SER A 397 17.25 18.31 -24.62
CA SER A 397 16.65 18.57 -25.92
C SER A 397 16.50 17.29 -26.74
N ALA A 398 15.30 17.03 -27.26
CA ALA A 398 15.05 15.95 -28.21
C ALA A 398 15.41 16.33 -29.65
N ILE A 399 15.56 17.64 -29.91
CA ILE A 399 15.81 18.21 -31.24
C ILE A 399 17.17 18.92 -31.36
N GLY A 400 17.96 18.97 -30.29
CA GLY A 400 19.23 19.69 -30.20
C GLY A 400 19.05 21.19 -30.46
N GLN A 401 19.97 21.78 -31.22
CA GLN A 401 19.94 23.21 -31.57
C GLN A 401 18.89 23.60 -32.64
N ASN A 402 18.00 22.67 -33.03
CA ASN A 402 16.89 23.00 -33.93
C ASN A 402 15.87 23.89 -33.21
N VAL A 403 15.12 24.70 -33.98
CA VAL A 403 14.16 25.66 -33.43
C VAL A 403 12.99 24.94 -32.78
N CYS A 404 12.79 25.21 -31.49
CA CYS A 404 11.65 24.78 -30.71
C CYS A 404 10.47 25.70 -31.01
N GLN A 405 9.52 25.27 -31.84
CA GLN A 405 8.39 26.13 -32.19
C GLN A 405 7.48 26.33 -30.97
N THR A 406 7.31 27.59 -30.57
CA THR A 406 6.35 28.03 -29.53
C THR A 406 5.48 29.14 -30.11
N GLU A 407 4.16 29.08 -29.91
CA GLU A 407 3.24 30.00 -30.61
C GLU A 407 3.44 31.48 -30.23
N SER A 408 3.47 32.36 -31.24
CA SER A 408 3.54 33.82 -31.12
C SER A 408 2.15 34.47 -31.01
N ALA A 409 1.91 35.29 -29.98
CA ALA A 409 0.61 35.92 -29.69
C ALA A 409 0.40 37.31 -30.34
N PRO A 410 -0.85 37.67 -30.71
CA PRO A 410 -1.29 39.06 -30.68
C PRO A 410 -2.72 39.26 -30.09
N PRO A 411 -3.16 40.51 -29.88
CA PRO A 411 -3.09 41.27 -28.65
C PRO A 411 -4.30 41.07 -27.70
N VAL A 412 -4.05 41.37 -26.42
CA VAL A 412 -4.97 41.28 -25.27
C VAL A 412 -6.26 42.07 -25.47
N PRO A 413 -7.41 41.44 -25.20
CA PRO A 413 -8.35 41.95 -24.21
C PRO A 413 -8.41 41.04 -22.98
N SER A 414 -8.65 41.67 -21.84
CA SER A 414 -8.64 41.22 -20.44
C SER A 414 -8.98 39.74 -20.12
N PRO A 415 -8.43 39.20 -19.02
CA PRO A 415 -8.30 37.77 -18.80
C PRO A 415 -9.64 37.12 -18.42
N THR A 416 -10.11 36.20 -19.25
CA THR A 416 -10.95 35.09 -18.81
C THR A 416 -10.04 33.91 -18.49
N SER A 417 -9.76 33.75 -17.19
CA SER A 417 -9.30 32.50 -16.60
C SER A 417 -10.37 31.44 -16.80
N VAL A 418 -10.04 30.31 -17.44
CA VAL A 418 -10.83 29.09 -17.23
C VAL A 418 -10.32 28.48 -15.93
N SER A 419 -10.94 28.92 -14.82
CA SER A 419 -10.89 28.22 -13.54
C SER A 419 -11.66 26.90 -13.67
N PRO A 420 -11.44 25.90 -12.78
CA PRO A 420 -12.39 24.80 -12.63
C PRO A 420 -13.74 25.40 -12.22
N ASP A 421 -14.61 25.59 -13.22
CA ASP A 421 -15.94 26.21 -13.14
C ASP A 421 -16.33 26.70 -11.73
N ASP A 422 -15.94 27.94 -11.39
CA ASP A 422 -16.25 28.57 -10.09
C ASP A 422 -17.77 28.60 -9.79
N SER A 423 -18.61 28.29 -10.79
CA SER A 423 -20.05 28.06 -10.60
C SER A 423 -20.37 26.79 -9.81
N CYS A 424 -19.37 25.94 -9.53
CA CYS A 424 -19.50 24.63 -8.93
C CYS A 424 -18.98 24.55 -7.48
N GLN A 425 -19.00 25.67 -6.75
CA GLN A 425 -18.70 25.73 -5.31
C GLN A 425 -19.86 26.31 -4.50
N ASP A 426 -19.99 25.84 -3.26
CA ASP A 426 -20.88 26.46 -2.29
C ASP A 426 -20.37 27.84 -1.89
N VAL A 427 -21.23 28.86 -1.94
CA VAL A 427 -20.83 30.20 -1.50
C VAL A 427 -20.50 30.22 0.00
N ALA A 428 -19.35 30.79 0.34
CA ALA A 428 -18.90 30.95 1.73
C ALA A 428 -19.76 31.96 2.52
N SER A 429 -20.32 32.94 1.81
CA SER A 429 -21.08 34.06 2.35
C SER A 429 -22.56 33.72 2.58
N ARG A 430 -23.26 34.57 3.33
CA ARG A 430 -24.72 34.45 3.42
C ARG A 430 -25.35 34.96 2.12
N PHE A 431 -26.41 34.30 1.65
CA PHE A 431 -27.16 34.67 0.46
C PHE A 431 -28.64 34.81 0.76
N SER A 432 -29.38 35.48 -0.12
CA SER A 432 -30.81 35.70 0.02
C SER A 432 -31.59 34.41 -0.20
N TYR A 433 -32.44 34.04 0.76
CA TYR A 433 -33.30 32.86 0.70
C TYR A 433 -34.68 33.23 1.25
N GLY A 434 -35.61 33.59 0.34
CA GLY A 434 -36.83 34.30 0.69
C GLY A 434 -36.51 35.69 1.26
N ASN A 435 -37.10 36.06 2.40
CA ASN A 435 -36.87 37.36 3.04
C ASN A 435 -35.72 37.37 4.07
N LYS A 436 -34.87 36.32 4.09
CA LYS A 436 -33.81 36.16 5.10
C LYS A 436 -32.49 35.70 4.47
N MET A 437 -31.38 36.11 5.09
CA MET A 437 -30.03 35.70 4.68
C MET A 437 -29.62 34.36 5.31
N LYS A 438 -29.28 33.36 4.48
CA LYS A 438 -28.96 31.98 4.86
C LYS A 438 -27.60 31.52 4.31
N THR A 439 -27.12 30.37 4.74
CA THR A 439 -25.82 29.77 4.33
C THR A 439 -26.02 28.37 3.78
N CYS A 440 -25.03 27.80 3.08
CA CYS A 440 -25.11 26.43 2.59
C CYS A 440 -25.19 25.38 3.70
N LYS A 441 -24.65 25.67 4.89
CA LYS A 441 -24.91 24.87 6.11
C LYS A 441 -26.38 24.82 6.53
N PHE A 442 -27.14 25.89 6.30
CA PHE A 442 -28.58 25.86 6.53
C PHE A 442 -29.29 25.02 5.47
N ILE A 443 -28.86 25.08 4.21
CA ILE A 443 -29.41 24.25 3.13
C ILE A 443 -29.14 22.76 3.40
N SER A 444 -27.92 22.42 3.83
CA SER A 444 -27.47 21.04 4.06
C SER A 444 -28.29 20.28 5.10
N TRP A 445 -29.01 20.96 5.99
CA TRP A 445 -29.85 20.29 6.99
C TRP A 445 -31.13 19.68 6.41
N LYS A 446 -31.62 20.13 5.24
CA LYS A 446 -32.80 19.57 4.57
C LYS A 446 -32.70 19.81 3.05
N THR A 447 -31.72 19.18 2.41
CA THR A 447 -31.38 19.39 0.99
C THR A 447 -32.58 19.12 0.07
N ASN A 448 -33.30 18.01 0.30
CA ASN A 448 -34.50 17.59 -0.42
C ASN A 448 -35.66 18.62 -0.47
N VAL A 449 -35.65 19.62 0.41
CA VAL A 449 -36.67 20.68 0.45
C VAL A 449 -36.07 22.06 0.22
N ARG A 450 -34.79 22.28 0.58
CA ARG A 450 -34.17 23.61 0.60
C ARG A 450 -33.39 23.94 -0.66
N CYS A 451 -33.02 22.94 -1.45
CA CYS A 451 -32.32 23.16 -2.71
C CYS A 451 -33.25 23.84 -3.74
N ASP A 452 -34.46 23.33 -3.93
CA ASP A 452 -35.35 23.77 -5.01
C ASP A 452 -36.36 24.86 -4.61
N LYS A 453 -36.43 25.21 -3.32
CA LYS A 453 -37.38 26.20 -2.80
C LYS A 453 -36.90 27.64 -3.03
N HIS A 454 -37.87 28.57 -3.07
CA HIS A 454 -37.65 29.99 -3.37
C HIS A 454 -36.92 30.22 -4.70
N GLY A 455 -37.43 29.56 -5.74
CA GLY A 455 -36.88 29.61 -7.10
C GLY A 455 -35.46 29.07 -7.16
N SER A 456 -35.17 27.92 -6.54
CA SER A 456 -33.86 27.26 -6.55
C SER A 456 -32.71 28.10 -5.99
N ALA A 457 -32.99 29.00 -5.04
CA ALA A 457 -31.95 29.81 -4.40
C ALA A 457 -30.93 28.94 -3.65
N GLY A 458 -31.34 27.77 -3.13
CA GLY A 458 -30.43 26.79 -2.54
C GLY A 458 -29.50 26.18 -3.58
N SER A 459 -30.06 25.58 -4.65
CA SER A 459 -29.27 24.92 -5.70
C SER A 459 -28.34 25.87 -6.45
N ARG A 460 -28.73 27.15 -6.63
CA ARG A 460 -27.89 28.17 -7.29
C ARG A 460 -26.70 28.64 -6.44
N ASN A 461 -26.86 28.74 -5.13
CA ASN A 461 -25.81 29.27 -4.25
C ASN A 461 -25.02 28.14 -3.56
N CYS A 462 -25.56 26.93 -3.55
CA CYS A 462 -24.98 25.76 -2.87
C CYS A 462 -25.00 24.52 -3.78
N PRO A 463 -24.40 24.60 -4.98
CA PRO A 463 -24.46 23.53 -5.99
C PRO A 463 -23.81 22.22 -5.51
N VAL A 464 -22.81 22.29 -4.62
CA VAL A 464 -22.15 21.12 -4.03
C VAL A 464 -23.05 20.49 -2.96
N THR A 465 -23.55 21.28 -2.01
CA THR A 465 -24.49 20.80 -0.98
C THR A 465 -25.77 20.21 -1.60
N CYS A 466 -26.20 20.72 -2.75
CA CYS A 466 -27.40 20.28 -3.45
C CYS A 466 -27.17 19.21 -4.53
N LYS A 467 -25.92 18.76 -4.74
CA LYS A 467 -25.54 17.72 -5.71
C LYS A 467 -26.07 17.98 -7.14
N ASN A 468 -26.00 19.24 -7.59
CA ASN A 468 -26.62 19.69 -8.84
C ASN A 468 -25.73 19.41 -10.08
N GLY A 469 -25.33 18.15 -10.30
CA GLY A 469 -24.50 17.74 -11.45
C GLY A 469 -23.05 18.21 -11.40
N CYS A 470 -22.58 18.58 -10.20
CA CYS A 470 -21.33 19.28 -9.98
C CYS A 470 -20.20 18.35 -9.51
N LYS A 471 -19.02 18.42 -10.14
CA LYS A 471 -17.84 17.68 -9.69
C LYS A 471 -17.18 18.44 -8.54
N CYS A 472 -17.33 17.92 -7.33
CA CYS A 472 -16.76 18.49 -6.11
C CYS A 472 -15.23 18.57 -6.20
N PHE A 473 -14.62 19.67 -5.72
CA PHE A 473 -13.17 19.81 -5.62
C PHE A 473 -12.77 20.66 -4.40
N ASP A 474 -11.58 20.41 -3.86
CA ASP A 474 -10.93 21.31 -2.91
C ASP A 474 -10.16 22.37 -3.67
N THR A 475 -10.27 23.63 -3.24
CA THR A 475 -9.48 24.73 -3.80
C THR A 475 -7.98 24.45 -3.65
N SER A 476 -7.23 24.67 -4.74
CA SER A 476 -5.77 24.65 -4.72
C SER A 476 -5.18 25.87 -4.01
N ASP A 477 -5.91 26.99 -4.07
CA ASP A 477 -5.45 28.28 -3.60
C ASP A 477 -5.67 28.47 -2.09
N ALA A 478 -4.89 29.38 -1.52
CA ALA A 478 -5.09 29.78 -0.14
C ALA A 478 -6.34 30.68 -0.01
N PHE A 479 -7.13 30.42 1.03
CA PHE A 479 -8.33 31.19 1.35
C PHE A 479 -8.22 31.86 2.73
N SER A 480 -8.93 32.97 2.87
CA SER A 480 -8.87 33.83 4.06
C SER A 480 -9.87 33.38 5.11
N LEU A 481 -9.39 33.09 6.32
CA LEU A 481 -10.25 32.95 7.48
C LEU A 481 -10.76 34.33 7.96
N SER A 482 -11.81 34.34 8.78
CA SER A 482 -12.39 35.56 9.37
C SER A 482 -11.43 36.39 10.22
N ASN A 483 -10.26 35.87 10.57
CA ASN A 483 -9.20 36.57 11.28
C ASN A 483 -8.06 37.04 10.35
N GLY A 484 -8.29 37.04 9.03
CA GLY A 484 -7.33 37.47 8.01
C GLY A 484 -6.20 36.48 7.69
N LYS A 485 -6.13 35.34 8.38
CA LYS A 485 -5.08 34.34 8.12
C LYS A 485 -5.40 33.53 6.87
N GLN A 486 -4.42 33.42 5.97
CA GLN A 486 -4.46 32.54 4.80
C GLN A 486 -4.27 31.07 5.21
N ARG A 487 -5.08 30.19 4.64
CA ARG A 487 -5.08 28.74 4.89
C ARG A 487 -5.41 27.97 3.60
N THR A 488 -4.98 26.72 3.54
CA THR A 488 -5.21 25.81 2.41
C THR A 488 -6.02 24.59 2.84
N CYS A 489 -6.50 23.79 1.89
CA CYS A 489 -7.20 22.55 2.22
C CYS A 489 -6.29 21.50 2.87
N ARG A 490 -4.98 21.51 2.57
CA ARG A 490 -3.96 20.75 3.35
C ARG A 490 -3.93 21.16 4.83
N TRP A 491 -4.11 22.46 5.15
CA TRP A 491 -4.28 22.88 6.54
C TRP A 491 -5.61 22.40 7.11
N ALA A 492 -6.70 22.43 6.34
CA ALA A 492 -7.99 21.95 6.81
C ALA A 492 -7.97 20.44 7.15
N ALA A 493 -7.20 19.64 6.41
CA ALA A 493 -7.07 18.18 6.54
C ALA A 493 -6.20 17.68 7.71
N ASN A 494 -5.50 18.59 8.40
CA ASN A 494 -4.61 18.24 9.52
C ASN A 494 -5.41 18.12 10.85
N ALA A 495 -4.74 17.90 12.00
CA ALA A 495 -5.36 17.67 13.31
C ALA A 495 -6.52 18.63 13.64
N ASN A 496 -7.65 18.05 14.08
CA ASN A 496 -8.93 18.72 14.32
C ASN A 496 -9.70 19.11 13.03
N THR A 497 -9.58 18.38 11.93
CA THR A 497 -10.37 18.53 10.69
C THR A 497 -11.84 18.79 10.99
N PHE A 498 -12.47 17.97 11.85
CA PHE A 498 -13.86 18.14 12.27
C PHE A 498 -14.17 19.53 12.87
N LYS A 499 -13.29 20.09 13.72
CA LYS A 499 -13.48 21.44 14.27
C LYS A 499 -13.22 22.53 13.23
N ARG A 500 -12.26 22.33 12.33
CA ARG A 500 -11.91 23.29 11.26
C ARG A 500 -13.04 23.38 10.23
N CYS A 501 -13.60 22.24 9.83
CA CYS A 501 -14.72 22.09 8.91
C CYS A 501 -16.07 22.57 9.46
N LYS A 502 -16.16 22.93 10.75
CA LYS A 502 -17.33 23.66 11.29
C LYS A 502 -17.41 25.11 10.79
N LYS A 503 -16.31 25.68 10.31
CA LYS A 503 -16.27 27.05 9.76
C LYS A 503 -16.73 27.02 8.31
N ASN A 504 -17.75 27.82 7.98
CA ASN A 504 -18.34 27.85 6.64
C ASN A 504 -17.31 28.16 5.55
N VAL A 505 -16.36 29.06 5.81
CA VAL A 505 -15.29 29.41 4.86
C VAL A 505 -14.37 28.22 4.55
N VAL A 506 -14.10 27.36 5.54
CA VAL A 506 -13.30 26.15 5.32
C VAL A 506 -14.12 25.10 4.59
N ARG A 507 -15.39 24.94 4.98
CA ARG A 507 -16.31 23.97 4.38
C ARG A 507 -16.63 24.25 2.91
N SER A 508 -16.62 25.52 2.49
CA SER A 508 -16.89 25.96 1.11
C SER A 508 -15.67 25.85 0.21
N ASN A 509 -14.47 26.17 0.73
CA ASN A 509 -13.22 26.09 -0.03
C ASN A 509 -12.64 24.67 -0.06
N CYS A 510 -12.99 23.83 0.93
CA CYS A 510 -12.48 22.46 1.07
C CYS A 510 -13.61 21.42 1.29
N PRO A 511 -14.58 21.32 0.37
CA PRO A 511 -15.74 20.44 0.54
C PRO A 511 -15.38 18.95 0.54
N ILE A 512 -14.31 18.50 -0.13
CA ILE A 512 -13.83 17.11 -0.08
C ILE A 512 -13.20 16.85 1.29
N THR A 513 -12.23 17.67 1.69
CA THR A 513 -11.59 17.56 3.02
C THR A 513 -12.61 17.59 4.16
N CYS A 514 -13.72 18.31 3.98
CA CYS A 514 -14.76 18.46 5.00
C CYS A 514 -15.92 17.47 4.90
N GLY A 515 -15.88 16.50 3.98
CA GLY A 515 -16.93 15.48 3.81
C GLY A 515 -18.30 16.08 3.49
N VAL A 516 -18.32 17.06 2.59
CA VAL A 516 -19.52 17.83 2.20
C VAL A 516 -20.04 17.41 0.83
N CYS A 517 -19.15 16.83 0.03
CA CYS A 517 -19.50 15.97 -1.10
C CYS A 517 -20.02 14.62 -0.51
#